data_AF-A0A8D5G042-F1
#
_entry.id   AF-A0A8D5G042-F1
#
_cell.length_a   1.000
_cell.length_b   1.000
_cell.length_c   1.000
_cell.angle_alpha   90.00
_cell.angle_beta   90.00
_cell.angle_gamma   90.00
#
_symmetry.space_group_name_H-M   'P 1'
#
loop_
_entity.id
_entity.type
_entity.pdbx_description
1 polymer ?
#
loop_
_entity_poly.entity_id
_entity_poly.type
_entity_poly.pdbx_seq_one_letter_code
_entity_poly.pdbx_strand_id
1 'polypeptide(L)'
;MSSQNEVLELFNVMLLGVSDEVFLIDAKSMQIVAASDSALSYLDCTLTQLQAYPLQALLGVEQSVLQKCLNAYRDNPDLFAHQSKINNQHYIYQDDHLKVLLARFNQHEFIVATKNSWANKKDIIQALDESESRFHAILYNTPGLVVEFRFESKQHVLFTFVSDACKALLGVSPERLKQAPTLFYEMMLPEDRISFEESIGSSASGLSVLNWEGRVWIDEWQDTKWINLRCSPRMLSDGLIQWEGIMTNITQSKLEKYEIEQSRQRLAELSAHMTQIKEDERQRIGREIHDDLGGNLTAIKIGLASIIQRIKPDEAVLVDKAKNLEVLVDDTFEAAHRISGDLRPNVLELGIVAALEWQTKQFEKQIGIDAHFSSNKTDIEVTQDQAITLFRICQEGLFNIAKHANATHVTVLLNLLADEIIMQIDDDGIGIQPSDMLKANSYGLRGMSERLAALDGTFSIQRGTKRGTTILVKLPYLPEVALGKMSIGISQ
;
A
#
# COMPACT_ATOMS: atom_id res chain seq x y z
N MET A 1 9.00 76.72 -28.52
CA MET A 1 8.44 75.86 -27.44
C MET A 1 7.41 74.85 -27.96
N SER A 2 6.63 75.11 -29.02
CA SER A 2 5.69 74.08 -29.53
C SER A 2 6.35 72.92 -30.28
N SER A 3 7.48 73.14 -30.97
CA SER A 3 8.16 72.10 -31.77
C SER A 3 8.91 71.03 -30.95
N GLN A 4 9.29 71.32 -29.69
CA GLN A 4 10.00 70.37 -28.82
C GLN A 4 9.02 69.38 -28.16
N ASN A 5 7.82 69.85 -27.78
CA ASN A 5 6.80 69.01 -27.16
C ASN A 5 6.21 67.99 -28.15
N GLU A 6 6.04 68.34 -29.43
CA GLU A 6 5.56 67.41 -30.46
C GLU A 6 6.56 66.26 -30.73
N VAL A 7 7.87 66.52 -30.65
CA VAL A 7 8.92 65.49 -30.80
C VAL A 7 8.93 64.55 -29.61
N LEU A 8 8.74 65.06 -28.40
CA LEU A 8 8.64 64.28 -27.17
C LEU A 8 7.42 63.36 -27.17
N GLU A 9 6.26 63.84 -27.65
CA GLU A 9 5.05 63.01 -27.78
C GLU A 9 5.22 61.88 -28.80
N LEU A 10 5.77 62.18 -29.99
CA LEU A 10 6.05 61.16 -31.02
C LEU A 10 7.11 60.14 -30.58
N PHE A 11 8.13 60.58 -29.84
CA PHE A 11 9.17 59.73 -29.29
C PHE A 11 8.63 58.78 -28.22
N ASN A 12 7.82 59.29 -27.29
CA ASN A 12 7.17 58.47 -26.26
C ASN A 12 6.20 57.44 -26.86
N VAL A 13 5.46 57.81 -27.92
CA VAL A 13 4.55 56.88 -28.61
C VAL A 13 5.32 55.79 -29.38
N MET A 14 6.47 56.10 -29.98
CA MET A 14 7.29 55.10 -30.70
C MET A 14 8.03 54.13 -29.78
N LEU A 15 8.27 54.50 -28.51
CA LEU A 15 8.98 53.67 -27.54
C LEU A 15 8.07 52.75 -26.71
N LEU A 16 6.74 52.88 -26.83
CA LEU A 16 5.79 51.97 -26.21
C LEU A 16 6.04 50.54 -26.72
N GLY A 17 6.62 49.69 -25.86
CA GLY A 17 6.90 48.28 -26.17
C GLY A 17 8.35 47.98 -26.61
N VAL A 18 9.28 48.95 -26.55
CA VAL A 18 10.70 48.68 -26.83
C VAL A 18 11.39 48.13 -25.56
N SER A 19 11.94 46.92 -25.67
CA SER A 19 12.60 46.21 -24.56
C SER A 19 14.00 46.76 -24.21
N ASP A 20 14.59 47.55 -25.10
CA ASP A 20 15.93 48.14 -24.91
C ASP A 20 15.87 49.46 -24.12
N GLU A 21 16.95 49.77 -23.40
CA GLU A 21 17.11 51.06 -22.72
C GLU A 21 17.42 52.13 -23.78
N VAL A 22 16.48 53.05 -24.03
CA VAL A 22 16.65 54.08 -25.06
C VAL A 22 16.63 55.47 -24.41
N PHE A 23 17.63 56.28 -24.75
CA PHE A 23 17.80 57.65 -24.26
C PHE A 23 17.80 58.63 -25.45
N LEU A 24 17.07 59.74 -25.32
CA LEU A 24 17.08 60.87 -26.24
C LEU A 24 17.82 62.03 -25.62
N ILE A 25 18.84 62.54 -26.30
CA ILE A 25 19.71 63.60 -25.80
C ILE A 25 19.72 64.75 -26.79
N ASP A 26 19.60 65.99 -26.32
CA ASP A 26 19.74 67.17 -27.18
C ASP A 26 21.21 67.37 -27.54
N ALA A 27 21.54 67.39 -28.84
CA ALA A 27 22.92 67.39 -29.31
C ALA A 27 23.67 68.71 -29.03
N LYS A 28 22.97 69.78 -28.67
CA LYS A 28 23.55 71.11 -28.40
C LYS A 28 23.88 71.29 -26.93
N SER A 29 22.96 70.90 -26.06
CA SER A 29 23.08 71.00 -24.60
C SER A 29 23.70 69.76 -23.96
N MET A 30 23.71 68.62 -24.67
CA MET A 30 24.09 67.31 -24.13
C MET A 30 23.31 67.01 -22.84
N GLN A 31 22.00 67.26 -22.87
CA GLN A 31 21.08 66.95 -21.77
C GLN A 31 20.06 65.93 -22.23
N ILE A 32 19.65 65.04 -21.33
CA ILE A 32 18.65 64.01 -21.64
C ILE A 32 17.28 64.67 -21.71
N VAL A 33 16.61 64.52 -22.85
CA VAL A 33 15.30 65.10 -23.11
C VAL A 33 14.20 64.09 -22.83
N ALA A 34 14.44 62.80 -23.12
CA ALA A 34 13.50 61.71 -22.89
C ALA A 34 14.23 60.37 -22.68
N ALA A 35 13.56 59.39 -22.09
CA ALA A 35 14.05 58.03 -21.92
C ALA A 35 12.88 57.03 -22.03
N SER A 36 13.14 55.79 -22.44
CA SER A 36 12.13 54.73 -22.48
C SER A 36 11.70 54.30 -21.07
N ASP A 37 10.48 53.77 -20.92
CA ASP A 37 9.98 53.25 -19.65
C ASP A 37 10.87 52.14 -19.10
N SER A 38 11.44 51.30 -19.98
CA SER A 38 12.42 50.27 -19.63
C SER A 38 13.66 50.87 -18.97
N ALA A 39 14.16 52.02 -19.46
CA ALA A 39 15.32 52.70 -18.87
C ALA A 39 15.00 53.37 -17.53
N LEU A 40 13.82 53.98 -17.39
CA LEU A 40 13.37 54.61 -16.15
C LEU A 40 13.10 53.58 -15.05
N SER A 41 12.49 52.43 -15.41
CA SER A 41 12.23 51.32 -14.48
C SER A 41 13.51 50.62 -14.03
N TYR A 42 14.51 50.48 -14.90
CA TYR A 42 15.78 49.82 -14.55
C TYR A 42 16.62 50.67 -13.58
N LEU A 43 16.65 51.99 -13.79
CA LEU A 43 17.40 52.92 -12.95
C LEU A 43 16.62 53.40 -11.71
N ASP A 44 15.37 52.93 -11.55
CA ASP A 44 14.42 53.33 -10.49
C ASP A 44 14.40 54.85 -10.25
N CYS A 45 14.26 55.62 -11.34
CA CYS A 45 14.34 57.07 -11.27
C CYS A 45 13.34 57.76 -12.20
N THR A 46 12.98 58.98 -11.85
CA THR A 46 12.15 59.85 -12.70
C THR A 46 13.00 60.56 -13.76
N LEU A 47 12.40 60.95 -14.88
CA LEU A 47 13.09 61.68 -15.94
C LEU A 47 13.80 62.95 -15.43
N THR A 48 13.18 63.67 -14.49
CA THR A 48 13.76 64.87 -13.86
C THR A 48 15.01 64.56 -13.04
N GLN A 49 15.05 63.40 -12.38
CA GLN A 49 16.25 62.95 -11.66
C GLN A 49 17.32 62.53 -12.65
N LEU A 50 16.95 61.81 -13.71
CA LEU A 50 17.86 61.32 -14.75
C LEU A 50 18.56 62.47 -15.51
N GLN A 51 17.90 63.62 -15.66
CA GLN A 51 18.49 64.85 -16.22
C GLN A 51 19.64 65.42 -15.37
N ALA A 52 19.67 65.16 -14.07
CA ALA A 52 20.74 65.60 -13.18
C ALA A 52 21.93 64.62 -13.13
N TYR A 53 21.83 63.45 -13.76
CA TYR A 53 22.90 62.45 -13.78
C TYR A 53 23.95 62.75 -14.86
N PRO A 54 25.25 62.52 -14.57
CA PRO A 54 26.29 62.65 -15.59
C PRO A 54 26.13 61.59 -16.68
N LEU A 55 26.09 62.05 -17.94
CA LEU A 55 25.95 61.20 -19.13
C LEU A 55 26.94 60.02 -19.20
N GLN A 56 28.17 60.22 -18.70
CA GLN A 56 29.18 59.18 -18.62
C GLN A 56 28.75 58.00 -17.74
N ALA A 57 28.09 58.26 -16.62
CA ALA A 57 27.64 57.20 -15.72
C ALA A 57 26.47 56.41 -16.32
N LEU A 58 25.66 57.05 -17.18
CA LEU A 58 24.49 56.43 -17.82
C LEU A 58 24.87 55.61 -19.06
N LEU A 59 25.64 56.22 -19.96
CA LEU A 59 25.99 55.65 -21.26
C LEU A 59 27.32 54.88 -21.25
N GLY A 60 28.15 55.01 -20.20
CA GLY A 60 29.48 54.41 -20.14
C GLY A 60 30.53 55.10 -21.03
N VAL A 61 30.15 56.17 -21.74
CA VAL A 61 31.03 56.92 -22.66
C VAL A 61 31.12 58.37 -22.21
N GLU A 62 32.33 58.93 -22.20
CA GLU A 62 32.52 60.35 -21.86
C GLU A 62 31.82 61.28 -22.86
N GLN A 63 31.22 62.35 -22.33
CA GLN A 63 30.60 63.40 -23.15
C GLN A 63 31.59 63.99 -24.18
N SER A 64 32.88 64.06 -23.84
CA SER A 64 33.95 64.54 -24.71
C SER A 64 34.11 63.68 -25.97
N VAL A 65 33.88 62.37 -25.87
CA VAL A 65 33.98 61.40 -26.96
C VAL A 65 32.75 61.52 -27.87
N LEU A 66 31.55 61.59 -27.30
CA LEU A 66 30.31 61.79 -28.06
C LEU A 66 30.35 63.11 -28.84
N GLN A 67 30.85 64.19 -28.23
CA GLN A 67 30.99 65.49 -28.90
C GLN A 67 31.99 65.44 -30.06
N LYS A 68 33.11 64.71 -29.90
CA LYS A 68 34.10 64.50 -30.96
C LYS A 68 33.52 63.71 -32.13
N CYS A 69 32.80 62.61 -31.86
CA CYS A 69 32.12 61.82 -32.88
C CYS A 69 31.07 62.65 -33.63
N LEU A 70 30.31 63.47 -32.92
CA LEU A 70 29.30 64.34 -33.50
C LEU A 70 29.91 65.45 -34.39
N ASN A 71 31.00 66.07 -33.96
CA ASN A 71 31.72 67.06 -34.77
C ASN A 71 32.37 66.41 -36.00
N ALA A 72 33.01 65.25 -35.84
CA ALA A 72 33.58 64.51 -36.95
C ALA A 72 32.52 64.09 -37.99
N TYR A 73 31.32 63.70 -37.53
CA TYR A 73 30.19 63.40 -38.42
C TYR A 73 29.67 64.65 -39.16
N ARG A 74 29.66 65.83 -38.51
CA ARG A 74 29.27 67.10 -39.16
C ARG A 74 30.28 67.54 -40.22
N ASP A 75 31.57 67.35 -39.98
CA ASP A 75 32.64 67.78 -40.87
C ASP A 75 32.81 66.87 -42.09
N ASN A 76 32.53 65.57 -41.95
CA ASN A 76 32.64 64.63 -43.07
C ASN A 76 31.62 63.47 -42.98
N PRO A 77 30.35 63.70 -43.38
CA PRO A 77 29.28 62.72 -43.23
C PRO A 77 29.53 61.41 -44.01
N ASP A 78 30.22 61.50 -45.15
CA ASP A 78 30.47 60.37 -46.05
C ASP A 78 31.52 59.40 -45.49
N LEU A 79 32.43 59.88 -44.62
CA LEU A 79 33.47 59.06 -44.00
C LEU A 79 32.91 58.09 -42.93
N PHE A 80 31.79 58.46 -42.31
CA PHE A 80 31.07 57.62 -41.34
C PHE A 80 30.03 56.70 -42.00
N ALA A 81 29.60 57.01 -43.22
CA ALA A 81 28.65 56.18 -43.98
C ALA A 81 29.20 54.79 -44.37
N HIS A 82 30.51 54.56 -44.21
CA HIS A 82 31.17 53.30 -44.59
C HIS A 82 31.41 52.30 -43.45
N GLN A 83 31.02 52.57 -42.20
CA GLN A 83 31.20 51.61 -41.10
C GLN A 83 29.94 51.03 -40.44
N SER A 84 28.72 51.47 -40.74
CA SER A 84 27.51 50.73 -40.33
C SER A 84 26.27 51.25 -41.05
N LYS A 85 25.93 50.65 -42.20
CA LYS A 85 24.62 50.81 -42.84
C LYS A 85 23.84 49.52 -42.61
N ILE A 86 23.01 49.49 -41.58
CA ILE A 86 21.99 48.46 -41.41
C ILE A 86 20.65 49.18 -41.52
N ASN A 87 19.80 48.78 -42.48
CA ASN A 87 18.45 49.34 -42.70
C ASN A 87 18.39 50.87 -42.88
N ASN A 88 19.30 51.47 -43.66
CA ASN A 88 19.27 52.89 -44.04
C ASN A 88 19.42 53.90 -42.87
N GLN A 89 19.86 53.47 -41.69
CA GLN A 89 20.12 54.33 -40.53
C GLN A 89 21.62 54.56 -40.33
N HIS A 90 22.03 55.79 -40.01
CA HIS A 90 23.44 56.19 -39.86
C HIS A 90 23.82 56.31 -38.37
N TYR A 91 24.68 55.41 -37.88
CA TYR A 91 25.19 55.43 -36.50
C TYR A 91 26.42 56.34 -36.40
N ILE A 92 26.47 57.17 -35.36
CA ILE A 92 27.61 58.06 -35.07
C ILE A 92 28.60 57.46 -34.07
N TYR A 93 28.15 56.46 -33.29
CA TYR A 93 28.99 55.64 -32.42
C TYR A 93 28.33 54.27 -32.23
N GLN A 94 29.12 53.21 -32.26
CA GLN A 94 28.65 51.86 -32.03
C GLN A 94 29.76 51.05 -31.34
N ASP A 95 29.41 50.46 -30.21
CA ASP A 95 30.14 49.33 -29.61
C ASP A 95 29.17 48.16 -29.37
N ASP A 96 29.64 47.11 -28.69
CA ASP A 96 28.84 45.89 -28.43
C ASP A 96 27.63 46.12 -27.52
N HIS A 97 27.55 47.28 -26.84
CA HIS A 97 26.60 47.56 -25.76
C HIS A 97 25.77 48.82 -25.97
N LEU A 98 26.30 49.77 -26.74
CA LEU A 98 25.75 51.09 -26.97
C LEU A 98 25.76 51.41 -28.46
N LYS A 99 24.58 51.68 -29.00
CA LYS A 99 24.44 52.22 -30.36
C LYS A 99 23.91 53.63 -30.27
N VAL A 100 24.54 54.54 -30.98
CA VAL A 100 24.20 55.97 -30.95
C VAL A 100 23.95 56.47 -32.36
N LEU A 101 22.79 57.09 -32.55
CA LEU A 101 22.31 57.62 -33.82
C LEU A 101 22.10 59.13 -33.70
N LEU A 102 22.30 59.86 -34.80
CA LEU A 102 21.94 61.28 -34.89
C LEU A 102 20.63 61.43 -35.68
N ALA A 103 19.61 61.96 -35.05
CA ALA A 103 18.34 62.31 -35.66
C ALA A 103 18.21 63.83 -35.80
N ARG A 104 17.71 64.30 -36.94
CA ARG A 104 17.54 65.74 -37.21
C ARG A 104 16.08 66.02 -37.53
N PHE A 105 15.45 66.94 -36.79
CA PHE A 105 14.03 67.29 -36.94
C PHE A 105 13.84 68.81 -36.82
N ASN A 106 13.18 69.44 -37.79
CA ASN A 106 12.90 70.89 -37.82
C ASN A 106 14.10 71.78 -37.43
N GLN A 107 15.28 71.51 -38.02
CA GLN A 107 16.56 72.20 -37.75
C GLN A 107 17.18 71.97 -36.36
N HIS A 108 16.62 71.09 -35.54
CA HIS A 108 17.20 70.62 -34.27
C HIS A 108 17.83 69.22 -34.42
N GLU A 109 18.92 68.99 -33.71
CA GLU A 109 19.67 67.73 -33.71
C GLU A 109 19.54 67.01 -32.36
N PHE A 110 19.18 65.73 -32.41
CA PHE A 110 19.02 64.85 -31.26
C PHE A 110 19.88 63.60 -31.41
N ILE A 111 20.45 63.15 -30.30
CA ILE A 111 21.18 61.90 -30.20
C ILE A 111 20.23 60.85 -29.61
N VAL A 112 20.04 59.75 -30.32
CA VAL A 112 19.31 58.58 -29.82
C VAL A 112 20.35 57.52 -29.44
N ALA A 113 20.44 57.23 -28.15
CA ALA A 113 21.33 56.20 -27.62
C ALA A 113 20.50 54.99 -27.18
N THR A 114 20.76 53.83 -27.77
CA THR A 114 20.15 52.56 -27.39
C THR A 114 21.20 51.69 -26.71
N LYS A 115 20.93 51.29 -25.48
CA LYS A 115 21.78 50.40 -24.70
C LYS A 115 21.09 49.03 -24.62
N ASN A 116 21.73 48.01 -25.19
CA ASN A 116 21.20 46.65 -25.15
C ASN A 116 21.62 46.03 -23.82
N SER A 117 20.65 45.79 -22.92
CA SER A 117 20.95 45.11 -21.66
C SER A 117 21.10 43.59 -21.93
N TRP A 118 22.27 43.01 -21.62
CA TRP A 118 22.48 41.56 -21.65
C TRP A 118 21.96 40.86 -20.38
N ALA A 119 21.02 41.47 -19.65
CA ALA A 119 20.45 40.88 -18.44
C ALA A 119 19.75 39.54 -18.74
N ASN A 120 19.11 39.41 -19.90
CA ASN A 120 18.38 38.18 -20.21
C ASN A 120 19.26 36.94 -20.43
N LYS A 121 20.47 37.05 -20.98
CA LYS A 121 21.22 35.83 -21.35
C LYS A 121 21.90 35.17 -20.14
N LYS A 122 22.46 35.93 -19.21
CA LYS A 122 23.11 35.38 -18.00
C LYS A 122 22.09 34.78 -17.03
N ASP A 123 20.95 35.45 -16.84
CA ASP A 123 19.90 34.97 -15.94
C ASP A 123 19.22 33.72 -16.51
N ILE A 124 19.03 33.63 -17.84
CA ILE A 124 18.54 32.41 -18.49
C ILE A 124 19.57 31.28 -18.40
N ILE A 125 20.86 31.55 -18.61
CA ILE A 125 21.91 30.52 -18.50
C ILE A 125 22.02 30.02 -17.05
N GLN A 126 21.96 30.92 -16.07
CA GLN A 126 21.99 30.53 -14.65
C GLN A 126 20.73 29.78 -14.24
N ALA A 127 19.54 30.22 -14.66
CA ALA A 127 18.31 29.49 -14.40
C ALA A 127 18.28 28.11 -15.09
N LEU A 128 18.88 28.01 -16.27
CA LEU A 128 19.06 26.74 -16.97
C LEU A 128 20.04 25.83 -16.24
N ASP A 129 21.20 26.34 -15.81
CA ASP A 129 22.21 25.59 -15.04
C ASP A 129 21.66 25.12 -13.70
N GLU A 130 20.89 25.96 -13.00
CA GLU A 130 20.20 25.60 -11.76
C GLU A 130 19.08 24.57 -12.00
N SER A 131 18.39 24.63 -13.14
CA SER A 131 17.34 23.67 -13.50
C SER A 131 17.94 22.31 -13.90
N GLU A 132 19.02 22.31 -14.68
CA GLU A 132 19.78 21.11 -15.05
C GLU A 132 20.38 20.44 -13.82
N SER A 133 21.02 21.21 -12.93
CA SER A 133 21.55 20.71 -11.67
C SER A 133 20.47 20.09 -10.79
N ARG A 134 19.30 20.74 -10.69
CA ARG A 134 18.13 20.20 -9.96
C ARG A 134 17.61 18.91 -10.60
N PHE A 135 17.52 18.87 -11.93
CA PHE A 135 17.07 17.69 -12.66
C PHE A 135 18.02 16.50 -12.44
N HIS A 136 19.33 16.71 -12.57
CA HIS A 136 20.33 15.69 -12.25
C HIS A 136 20.20 15.19 -10.81
N ALA A 137 20.04 16.09 -9.84
CA ALA A 137 19.86 15.70 -8.44
C ALA A 137 18.61 14.83 -8.21
N ILE A 138 17.50 15.12 -8.91
CA ILE A 138 16.28 14.29 -8.86
C ILE A 138 16.54 12.91 -9.47
N LEU A 139 17.20 12.84 -10.63
CA LEU A 139 17.53 11.58 -11.28
C LEU A 139 18.44 10.69 -10.43
N TYR A 140 19.45 11.26 -9.77
CA TYR A 140 20.38 10.52 -8.91
C TYR A 140 19.72 9.98 -7.64
N ASN A 141 18.72 10.68 -7.11
CA ASN A 141 18.02 10.29 -5.87
C ASN A 141 16.73 9.50 -6.11
N THR A 142 16.28 9.37 -7.36
CA THR A 142 15.11 8.56 -7.70
C THR A 142 15.48 7.08 -7.61
N PRO A 143 14.79 6.27 -6.80
CA PRO A 143 15.04 4.83 -6.76
C PRO A 143 14.72 4.22 -8.13
N GLY A 144 15.73 3.63 -8.78
CA GLY A 144 15.59 2.96 -10.06
C GLY A 144 16.04 3.80 -11.26
N LEU A 145 15.57 3.40 -12.43
CA LEU A 145 15.90 3.96 -13.73
C LEU A 145 14.75 4.85 -14.21
N VAL A 146 15.02 6.12 -14.50
CA VAL A 146 14.06 7.04 -15.13
C VAL A 146 14.12 6.85 -16.65
N VAL A 147 12.97 6.63 -17.27
CA VAL A 147 12.84 6.40 -18.70
C VAL A 147 11.76 7.26 -19.32
N GLU A 148 12.03 7.67 -20.56
CA GLU A 148 10.99 8.09 -21.50
C GLU A 148 11.12 7.24 -22.75
N PHE A 149 9.98 6.73 -23.24
CA PHE A 149 9.97 5.91 -24.44
C PHE A 149 8.68 6.04 -25.24
N ARG A 150 8.76 5.64 -26.50
CA ARG A 150 7.65 5.54 -27.44
C ARG A 150 7.64 4.12 -28.02
N PHE A 151 6.47 3.65 -28.44
CA PHE A 151 6.37 2.42 -29.21
C PHE A 151 6.19 2.75 -30.69
N GLU A 152 7.03 2.16 -31.52
CA GLU A 152 6.83 2.13 -32.96
C GLU A 152 6.04 0.89 -33.38
N SER A 153 6.25 -0.22 -32.66
CA SER A 153 5.44 -1.44 -32.72
C SER A 153 5.54 -2.19 -31.39
N LYS A 154 4.78 -3.28 -31.22
CA LYS A 154 4.73 -4.06 -29.96
C LYS A 154 6.10 -4.53 -29.45
N GLN A 155 7.08 -4.70 -30.34
CA GLN A 155 8.42 -5.23 -30.02
C GLN A 155 9.52 -4.16 -30.09
N HIS A 156 9.20 -2.95 -30.57
CA HIS A 156 10.19 -1.88 -30.78
C HIS A 156 9.91 -0.73 -29.81
N VAL A 157 10.69 -0.70 -28.74
CA VAL A 157 10.65 0.31 -27.69
C VAL A 157 11.73 1.34 -27.95
N LEU A 158 11.34 2.50 -28.43
CA LEU A 158 12.27 3.60 -28.69
C LEU A 158 12.40 4.46 -27.43
N PHE A 159 13.50 4.31 -26.71
CA PHE A 159 13.81 5.16 -25.57
C PHE A 159 14.28 6.54 -26.04
N THR A 160 13.53 7.59 -25.71
CA THR A 160 13.91 8.99 -25.98
C THR A 160 14.81 9.52 -24.87
N PHE A 161 14.60 9.08 -23.64
CA PHE A 161 15.42 9.41 -22.48
C PHE A 161 15.62 8.19 -21.58
N VAL A 162 16.83 8.06 -21.03
CA VAL A 162 17.23 6.97 -20.12
C VAL A 162 18.26 7.59 -19.18
N SER A 163 18.05 7.52 -17.86
CA SER A 163 19.04 7.99 -16.89
C SER A 163 20.23 7.03 -16.76
N ASP A 164 21.35 7.52 -16.25
CA ASP A 164 22.60 6.73 -16.07
C ASP A 164 22.43 5.52 -15.13
N ALA A 165 21.35 5.49 -14.34
CA ALA A 165 20.98 4.35 -13.50
C ALA A 165 20.68 3.07 -14.30
N CYS A 166 20.54 3.14 -15.63
CA CYS A 166 20.22 1.96 -16.44
C CYS A 166 21.35 0.92 -16.41
N LYS A 167 22.61 1.35 -16.30
CA LYS A 167 23.74 0.42 -16.19
C LYS A 167 23.65 -0.37 -14.88
N ALA A 168 23.27 0.28 -13.79
CA ALA A 168 23.14 -0.35 -12.48
C ALA A 168 21.91 -1.28 -12.36
N LEU A 169 20.88 -1.10 -13.19
CA LEU A 169 19.65 -1.91 -13.14
C LEU A 169 19.59 -2.98 -14.23
N LEU A 170 20.00 -2.65 -15.46
CA LEU A 170 19.88 -3.49 -16.66
C LEU A 170 21.23 -4.00 -17.19
N GLY A 171 22.37 -3.55 -16.66
CA GLY A 171 23.70 -3.93 -17.17
C GLY A 171 23.99 -3.42 -18.59
N VAL A 172 23.27 -2.38 -19.03
CA VAL A 172 23.34 -1.83 -20.40
C VAL A 172 23.53 -0.32 -20.31
N SER A 173 24.32 0.28 -21.21
CA SER A 173 24.48 1.74 -21.25
C SER A 173 23.26 2.44 -21.86
N PRO A 174 23.00 3.71 -21.52
CA PRO A 174 21.87 4.46 -22.08
C PRO A 174 21.90 4.49 -23.60
N GLU A 175 23.08 4.64 -24.21
CA GLU A 175 23.26 4.73 -25.66
C GLU A 175 22.88 3.42 -26.35
N ARG A 176 23.29 2.28 -25.79
CA ARG A 176 22.96 0.97 -26.35
C ARG A 176 21.46 0.71 -26.28
N LEU A 177 20.80 1.09 -25.18
CA LEU A 177 19.35 0.92 -25.04
C LEU A 177 18.56 1.84 -25.99
N LYS A 178 19.06 3.05 -26.26
CA LYS A 178 18.47 3.99 -27.24
C LYS A 178 18.67 3.55 -28.69
N GLN A 179 19.81 2.93 -29.00
CA GLN A 179 20.16 2.50 -30.37
C GLN A 179 19.54 1.17 -30.79
N ALA A 180 19.11 0.32 -29.84
CA ALA A 180 18.57 -1.01 -30.10
C ALA A 180 17.12 -1.14 -29.57
N PRO A 181 16.10 -0.77 -30.37
CA PRO A 181 14.71 -0.75 -29.91
C PRO A 181 14.12 -2.11 -29.49
N THR A 182 14.72 -3.22 -29.94
CA THR A 182 14.28 -4.58 -29.56
C THR A 182 14.93 -5.09 -28.28
N LEU A 183 16.02 -4.46 -27.82
CA LEU A 183 16.86 -4.99 -26.75
C LEU A 183 16.08 -5.22 -25.45
N PHE A 184 15.23 -4.26 -25.04
CA PHE A 184 14.45 -4.41 -23.82
C PHE A 184 13.45 -5.58 -23.91
N TYR A 185 12.82 -5.77 -25.08
CA TYR A 185 11.91 -6.89 -25.33
C TYR A 185 12.64 -8.24 -25.37
N GLU A 186 13.86 -8.27 -25.91
CA GLU A 186 14.73 -9.46 -25.91
C GLU A 186 15.18 -9.84 -24.50
N MET A 187 15.45 -8.85 -23.64
CA MET A 187 15.79 -9.07 -22.24
C MET A 187 14.60 -9.63 -21.44
N MET A 188 13.35 -9.36 -21.82
CA MET A 188 12.18 -9.95 -21.14
C MET A 188 12.10 -11.46 -21.37
N LEU A 189 11.80 -12.17 -20.29
CA LEU A 189 11.51 -13.59 -20.36
C LEU A 189 10.28 -13.86 -21.25
N PRO A 190 10.28 -14.93 -22.07
CA PRO A 190 9.17 -15.22 -22.99
C PRO A 190 7.79 -15.25 -22.34
N GLU A 191 7.70 -15.74 -21.10
CA GLU A 191 6.46 -15.87 -20.34
C GLU A 191 5.86 -14.51 -19.95
N ASP A 192 6.70 -13.48 -19.81
CA ASP A 192 6.28 -12.16 -19.33
C ASP A 192 6.02 -11.15 -20.47
N ARG A 193 6.32 -11.52 -21.74
CA ARG A 193 6.09 -10.65 -22.92
C ARG A 193 4.61 -10.40 -23.19
N ILE A 194 3.77 -11.41 -23.02
CA ILE A 194 2.33 -11.29 -23.27
C ILE A 194 1.70 -10.30 -22.28
N SER A 195 2.03 -10.42 -20.99
CA SER A 195 1.51 -9.51 -19.96
C SER A 195 1.98 -8.07 -20.15
N PHE A 196 3.21 -7.89 -20.67
CA PHE A 196 3.74 -6.58 -21.04
C PHE A 196 2.94 -5.96 -22.19
N GLU A 197 2.72 -6.70 -23.27
CA GLU A 197 1.94 -6.24 -24.43
C GLU A 197 0.50 -5.87 -24.06
N GLU A 198 -0.16 -6.65 -23.20
CA GLU A 198 -1.50 -6.36 -22.68
C GLU A 198 -1.50 -5.07 -21.83
N SER A 199 -0.52 -4.93 -20.93
CA SER A 199 -0.41 -3.76 -20.05
C SER A 199 -0.23 -2.47 -20.83
N ILE A 200 0.61 -2.50 -21.88
CA ILE A 200 0.80 -1.36 -22.78
C ILE A 200 -0.44 -1.09 -23.60
N GLY A 201 -1.08 -2.11 -24.18
CA GLY A 201 -2.29 -1.95 -24.97
C GLY A 201 -3.42 -1.29 -24.16
N SER A 202 -3.57 -1.69 -22.89
CA SER A 202 -4.52 -1.08 -21.96
C SER A 202 -4.14 0.37 -21.63
N SER A 203 -2.86 0.64 -21.35
CA SER A 203 -2.37 1.99 -21.05
C SER A 203 -2.55 2.94 -22.25
N ALA A 204 -2.24 2.49 -23.47
CA ALA A 204 -2.38 3.26 -24.69
C ALA A 204 -3.83 3.61 -25.02
N SER A 205 -4.73 2.62 -24.89
CA SER A 205 -6.16 2.80 -25.22
C SER A 205 -6.90 3.67 -24.18
N GLY A 206 -6.51 3.53 -22.90
CA GLY A 206 -7.17 4.24 -21.80
C GLY A 206 -6.47 5.53 -21.36
N LEU A 207 -5.28 5.85 -21.89
CA LEU A 207 -4.38 6.88 -21.36
C LEU A 207 -4.19 6.75 -19.83
N SER A 208 -4.11 5.51 -19.36
CA SER A 208 -3.95 5.19 -17.94
C SER A 208 -2.50 4.84 -17.61
N VAL A 209 -2.12 4.99 -16.34
CA VAL A 209 -0.78 4.65 -15.85
C VAL A 209 -0.47 3.19 -16.18
N LEU A 210 0.64 2.97 -16.90
CA LEU A 210 1.26 1.67 -17.09
C LEU A 210 1.88 1.25 -15.76
N ASN A 211 1.48 0.10 -15.22
CA ASN A 211 2.12 -0.51 -14.06
C ASN A 211 2.30 -1.99 -14.34
N TRP A 212 3.49 -2.36 -14.81
CA TRP A 212 3.82 -3.73 -15.19
C TRP A 212 4.92 -4.28 -14.31
N GLU A 213 4.83 -5.56 -13.98
CA GLU A 213 5.87 -6.30 -13.27
C GLU A 213 6.22 -7.54 -14.08
N GLY A 214 7.51 -7.76 -14.30
CA GLY A 214 7.97 -8.94 -15.02
C GLY A 214 9.46 -9.17 -14.86
N ARG A 215 9.93 -10.27 -15.42
CA ARG A 215 11.32 -10.70 -15.31
C ARG A 215 12.09 -10.34 -16.55
N VAL A 216 13.30 -9.85 -16.32
CA VAL A 216 14.29 -9.55 -17.36
C VAL A 216 15.58 -10.31 -17.07
N TRP A 217 16.15 -10.88 -18.12
CA TRP A 217 17.48 -11.46 -18.12
C TRP A 217 18.54 -10.37 -18.27
N ILE A 218 19.48 -10.32 -17.34
CA ILE A 218 20.60 -9.37 -17.38
C ILE A 218 21.88 -10.11 -17.74
N ASP A 219 22.37 -9.89 -18.96
CA ASP A 219 23.53 -10.60 -19.50
C ASP A 219 24.83 -10.29 -18.71
N GLU A 220 25.01 -9.07 -18.21
CA GLU A 220 26.20 -8.67 -17.45
C GLU A 220 26.38 -9.49 -16.15
N TRP A 221 25.27 -9.88 -15.51
CA TRP A 221 25.29 -10.64 -14.25
C TRP A 221 24.86 -12.10 -14.40
N GLN A 222 24.46 -12.51 -15.61
CA GLN A 222 23.93 -13.84 -15.89
C GLN A 222 22.80 -14.24 -14.92
N ASP A 223 21.92 -13.30 -14.62
CA ASP A 223 20.85 -13.47 -13.63
C ASP A 223 19.53 -12.85 -14.09
N THR A 224 18.43 -13.39 -13.60
CA THR A 224 17.08 -12.90 -13.82
C THR A 224 16.67 -11.93 -12.72
N LYS A 225 16.24 -10.72 -13.11
CA LYS A 225 15.73 -9.72 -12.16
C LYS A 225 14.25 -9.48 -12.40
N TRP A 226 13.50 -9.35 -11.31
CA TRP A 226 12.16 -8.78 -11.36
C TRP A 226 12.24 -7.27 -11.40
N ILE A 227 11.52 -6.68 -12.35
CA ILE A 227 11.39 -5.23 -12.48
C ILE A 227 9.93 -4.81 -12.38
N ASN A 228 9.69 -3.62 -11.83
CA ASN A 228 8.44 -2.90 -11.97
C ASN A 228 8.65 -1.70 -12.89
N LEU A 229 7.88 -1.63 -13.96
CA LEU A 229 7.82 -0.50 -14.88
C LEU A 229 6.54 0.29 -14.60
N ARG A 230 6.70 1.50 -14.08
CA ARG A 230 5.59 2.41 -13.80
C ARG A 230 5.72 3.68 -14.62
N CYS A 231 4.84 3.87 -15.60
CA CYS A 231 4.88 5.01 -16.50
C CYS A 231 3.52 5.69 -16.69
N SER A 232 3.53 7.00 -16.80
CA SER A 232 2.36 7.78 -17.21
C SER A 232 2.40 8.01 -18.72
N PRO A 233 1.30 7.73 -19.45
CA PRO A 233 1.22 8.07 -20.87
C PRO A 233 0.93 9.56 -21.05
N ARG A 234 1.52 10.15 -22.08
CA ARG A 234 1.28 11.52 -22.51
C ARG A 234 1.07 11.53 -24.02
N MET A 235 -0.05 12.09 -24.47
CA MET A 235 -0.30 12.31 -25.90
C MET A 235 0.50 13.52 -26.39
N LEU A 236 1.25 13.34 -27.46
CA LEU A 236 2.03 14.41 -28.10
C LEU A 236 1.22 15.11 -29.20
N SER A 237 1.72 16.26 -29.66
CA SER A 237 1.08 17.05 -30.72
C SER A 237 1.03 16.34 -32.08
N ASP A 238 1.90 15.35 -32.30
CA ASP A 238 1.93 14.48 -33.49
C ASP A 238 0.92 13.31 -33.41
N GLY A 239 0.16 13.20 -32.31
CA GLY A 239 -0.79 12.12 -32.06
C GLY A 239 -0.16 10.82 -31.58
N LEU A 240 1.15 10.79 -31.32
CA LEU A 240 1.84 9.64 -30.73
C LEU A 240 1.78 9.71 -29.20
N ILE A 241 1.79 8.54 -28.57
CA ILE A 241 1.84 8.43 -27.11
C ILE A 241 3.30 8.25 -26.68
N GLN A 242 3.72 9.06 -25.70
CA GLN A 242 5.00 8.93 -25.02
C GLN A 242 4.75 8.49 -23.58
N TRP A 243 5.49 7.51 -23.10
CA TRP A 243 5.46 7.07 -21.72
C TRP A 243 6.67 7.62 -20.99
N GLU A 244 6.43 8.20 -19.82
CA GLU A 244 7.45 8.70 -18.92
C GLU A 244 7.29 8.03 -17.55
N GLY A 245 8.38 7.60 -16.95
CA GLY A 245 8.25 6.87 -15.70
C GLY A 245 9.54 6.32 -15.14
N ILE A 246 9.36 5.39 -14.22
CA ILE A 246 10.46 4.75 -13.51
C ILE A 246 10.39 3.24 -13.67
N MET A 247 11.56 2.64 -13.78
CA MET A 247 11.78 1.21 -13.73
C MET A 247 12.56 0.89 -12.46
N THR A 248 12.04 0.00 -11.62
CA THR A 248 12.67 -0.36 -10.34
C THR A 248 12.94 -1.85 -10.28
N ASN A 249 14.03 -2.25 -9.64
CA ASN A 249 14.31 -3.66 -9.35
C ASN A 249 13.54 -4.06 -8.09
N ILE A 250 12.63 -5.03 -8.23
CA ILE A 250 11.78 -5.53 -7.14
C ILE A 250 12.10 -6.98 -6.76
N THR A 251 13.24 -7.51 -7.23
CA THR A 251 13.65 -8.92 -7.00
C THR A 251 13.69 -9.26 -5.53
N GLN A 252 14.37 -8.44 -4.72
CA GLN A 252 14.49 -8.66 -3.28
C GLN A 252 13.13 -8.65 -2.58
N SER A 253 12.27 -7.68 -2.91
CA SER A 253 10.92 -7.59 -2.34
C SER A 253 10.04 -8.79 -2.71
N LYS A 254 10.17 -9.33 -3.94
CA LYS A 254 9.47 -10.54 -4.37
C LYS A 254 9.95 -11.78 -3.61
N LEU A 255 11.27 -11.94 -3.44
CA LEU A 255 11.86 -13.05 -2.70
C LEU A 255 11.44 -13.02 -1.23
N GLU A 256 11.56 -11.88 -0.56
CA GLU A 256 11.15 -11.70 0.83
C GLU A 256 9.66 -12.02 1.03
N LYS A 257 8.80 -11.55 0.12
CA LYS A 257 7.36 -11.85 0.17
C LYS A 257 7.10 -13.36 0.02
N TYR A 258 7.82 -14.02 -0.88
CA TYR A 258 7.69 -15.46 -1.08
C TYR A 258 8.17 -16.27 0.14
N GLU A 259 9.31 -15.89 0.72
CA GLU A 259 9.85 -16.53 1.93
C GLU A 259 8.92 -16.37 3.14
N ILE A 260 8.34 -15.17 3.32
CA ILE A 260 7.35 -14.92 4.37
C ILE A 260 6.13 -15.82 4.18
N GLU A 261 5.61 -15.93 2.95
CA GLU A 261 4.43 -16.76 2.68
C GLU A 261 4.71 -18.24 2.93
N GLN A 262 5.86 -18.75 2.46
CA GLN A 262 6.28 -20.11 2.77
C GLN A 262 6.46 -20.35 4.27
N SER A 263 7.07 -19.41 5.00
CA SER A 263 7.25 -19.54 6.44
C SER A 263 5.90 -19.56 7.17
N ARG A 264 4.92 -18.76 6.73
CA ARG A 264 3.57 -18.75 7.28
C ARG A 264 2.86 -20.07 7.05
N GLN A 265 2.97 -20.62 5.85
CA GLN A 265 2.39 -21.92 5.52
C GLN A 265 2.99 -23.03 6.40
N ARG A 266 4.32 -23.09 6.53
CA ARG A 266 5.01 -24.08 7.39
C ARG A 266 4.60 -23.95 8.86
N LEU A 267 4.46 -22.71 9.38
CA LEU A 267 4.00 -22.49 10.75
C LEU A 267 2.55 -22.94 10.95
N ALA A 268 1.68 -22.71 9.97
CA ALA A 268 0.29 -23.18 10.01
C ALA A 268 0.21 -24.71 10.02
N GLU A 269 0.97 -25.38 9.14
CA GLU A 269 1.06 -26.85 9.09
C GLU A 269 1.59 -27.43 10.41
N LEU A 270 2.66 -26.86 10.98
CA LEU A 270 3.22 -27.30 12.26
C LEU A 270 2.23 -27.09 13.42
N SER A 271 1.52 -25.96 13.43
CA SER A 271 0.50 -25.66 14.45
C SER A 271 -0.67 -26.63 14.39
N ALA A 272 -1.15 -26.96 13.19
CA ALA A 272 -2.18 -27.97 12.98
C ALA A 272 -1.72 -29.34 13.47
N HIS A 273 -0.49 -29.76 13.11
CA HIS A 273 0.08 -31.03 13.54
C HIS A 273 0.27 -31.10 15.07
N MET A 274 0.76 -30.04 15.72
CA MET A 274 0.85 -29.99 17.19
C MET A 274 -0.52 -30.09 17.86
N THR A 275 -1.54 -29.48 17.26
CA THR A 275 -2.92 -29.54 17.78
C THR A 275 -3.45 -30.97 17.70
N GLN A 276 -3.20 -31.67 16.58
CA GLN A 276 -3.58 -33.06 16.41
C GLN A 276 -2.90 -33.96 17.45
N ILE A 277 -1.57 -33.87 17.59
CA ILE A 277 -0.82 -34.65 18.59
C ILE A 277 -1.35 -34.43 20.00
N LYS A 278 -1.68 -33.18 20.36
CA LYS A 278 -2.25 -32.87 21.68
C LYS A 278 -3.62 -33.52 21.88
N GLU A 279 -4.45 -33.59 20.84
CA GLU A 279 -5.76 -34.23 20.94
C GLU A 279 -5.64 -35.75 21.01
N ASP A 280 -4.76 -36.35 20.19
CA ASP A 280 -4.48 -37.78 20.23
C ASP A 280 -3.96 -38.21 21.62
N GLU A 281 -3.08 -37.40 22.21
CA GLU A 281 -2.55 -37.65 23.56
C GLU A 281 -3.63 -37.48 24.63
N ARG A 282 -4.52 -36.49 24.52
CA ARG A 282 -5.67 -36.36 25.41
C ARG A 282 -6.59 -37.57 25.34
N GLN A 283 -6.86 -38.07 24.13
CA GLN A 283 -7.67 -39.28 23.95
C GLN A 283 -6.99 -40.53 24.51
N ARG A 284 -5.67 -40.65 24.36
CA ARG A 284 -4.88 -41.75 24.93
C ARG A 284 -4.92 -41.75 26.45
N ILE A 285 -4.63 -40.61 27.08
CA ILE A 285 -4.66 -40.47 28.54
C ILE A 285 -6.08 -40.71 29.07
N GLY A 286 -7.11 -40.20 28.40
CA GLY A 286 -8.50 -40.46 28.76
C GLY A 286 -8.85 -41.95 28.76
N ARG A 287 -8.36 -42.72 27.78
CA ARG A 287 -8.51 -44.19 27.75
C ARG A 287 -7.80 -44.86 28.91
N GLU A 288 -6.52 -44.54 29.11
CA GLU A 288 -5.71 -45.12 30.20
C GLU A 288 -6.36 -44.86 31.58
N ILE A 289 -6.86 -43.64 31.82
CA ILE A 289 -7.59 -43.31 33.06
C ILE A 289 -8.88 -44.14 33.19
N HIS A 290 -9.69 -44.25 32.13
CA HIS A 290 -10.93 -45.01 32.18
C HIS A 290 -10.68 -46.50 32.48
N ASP A 291 -9.73 -47.10 31.76
CA ASP A 291 -9.46 -48.53 31.83
C ASP A 291 -8.80 -48.89 33.18
N ASP A 292 -7.76 -48.15 33.60
CA ASP A 292 -7.02 -48.46 34.83
C ASP A 292 -7.77 -48.00 36.09
N LEU A 293 -8.17 -46.73 36.17
CA LEU A 293 -8.82 -46.21 37.39
C LEU A 293 -10.26 -46.70 37.50
N GLY A 294 -11.01 -46.76 36.39
CA GLY A 294 -12.39 -47.24 36.38
C GLY A 294 -12.52 -48.71 36.78
N GLY A 295 -11.64 -49.57 36.24
CA GLY A 295 -11.57 -50.99 36.59
C GLY A 295 -11.19 -51.20 38.05
N ASN A 296 -10.15 -50.51 38.54
CA ASN A 296 -9.70 -50.62 39.93
C ASN A 296 -10.76 -50.15 40.94
N LEU A 297 -11.43 -49.04 40.68
CA LEU A 297 -12.49 -48.53 41.56
C LEU A 297 -13.70 -49.46 41.59
N THR A 298 -14.03 -50.08 40.46
CA THR A 298 -15.10 -51.08 40.40
C THR A 298 -14.75 -52.32 41.23
N ALA A 299 -13.51 -52.80 41.16
CA ALA A 299 -13.04 -53.91 42.00
C ALA A 299 -13.09 -53.56 43.50
N ILE A 300 -12.68 -52.33 43.87
CA ILE A 300 -12.77 -51.84 45.25
C ILE A 300 -14.22 -51.79 45.73
N LYS A 301 -15.15 -51.27 44.91
CA LYS A 301 -16.58 -51.18 45.25
C LYS A 301 -17.20 -52.57 45.47
N ILE A 302 -16.89 -53.55 44.61
CA ILE A 302 -17.34 -54.94 44.77
C ILE A 302 -16.80 -55.53 46.09
N GLY A 303 -15.51 -55.32 46.38
CA GLY A 303 -14.90 -55.78 47.62
C GLY A 303 -15.54 -55.16 48.87
N LEU A 304 -15.81 -53.85 48.82
CA LEU A 304 -16.44 -53.11 49.92
C LEU A 304 -17.88 -53.58 50.16
N ALA A 305 -18.68 -53.77 49.10
CA ALA A 305 -20.03 -54.29 49.19
C ALA A 305 -20.05 -55.70 49.82
N SER A 306 -19.08 -56.56 49.48
CA SER A 306 -18.95 -57.90 50.07
C SER A 306 -18.60 -57.84 51.56
N ILE A 307 -17.77 -56.88 51.98
CA ILE A 307 -17.45 -56.65 53.40
C ILE A 307 -18.69 -56.15 54.15
N ILE A 308 -19.41 -55.16 53.61
CA ILE A 308 -20.63 -54.61 54.22
C ILE A 308 -21.67 -55.71 54.49
N GLN A 309 -21.86 -56.63 53.55
CA GLN A 309 -22.80 -57.75 53.69
C GLN A 309 -22.42 -58.75 54.80
N ARG A 310 -21.16 -58.76 55.24
CA ARG A 310 -20.64 -59.70 56.27
C ARG A 310 -20.53 -59.07 57.66
N ILE A 311 -20.71 -57.75 57.79
CA ILE A 311 -20.70 -57.06 59.10
C ILE A 311 -21.98 -57.43 59.84
N LYS A 312 -21.86 -57.79 61.13
CA LYS A 312 -23.03 -58.14 61.94
C LYS A 312 -23.84 -56.89 62.30
N PRO A 313 -25.17 -56.98 62.46
CA PRO A 313 -26.05 -55.82 62.70
C PRO A 313 -25.73 -55.04 63.99
N ASP A 314 -25.08 -55.67 64.96
CA ASP A 314 -24.67 -55.14 66.25
C ASP A 314 -23.37 -54.32 66.19
N GLU A 315 -22.66 -54.31 65.07
CA GLU A 315 -21.40 -53.57 64.87
C GLU A 315 -21.61 -52.22 64.16
N ALA A 316 -22.47 -51.36 64.71
CA ALA A 316 -22.89 -50.09 64.10
C ALA A 316 -21.71 -49.18 63.66
N VAL A 317 -20.60 -49.17 64.42
CA VAL A 317 -19.40 -48.37 64.10
C VAL A 317 -18.68 -48.89 62.84
N LEU A 318 -18.68 -50.20 62.60
CA LEU A 318 -18.07 -50.80 61.41
C LEU A 318 -18.93 -50.56 60.16
N VAL A 319 -20.26 -50.62 60.32
CA VAL A 319 -21.22 -50.26 59.26
C VAL A 319 -21.05 -48.79 58.84
N ASP A 320 -20.94 -47.87 59.80
CA ASP A 320 -20.76 -46.45 59.52
C ASP A 320 -19.43 -46.15 58.81
N LYS A 321 -18.33 -46.77 59.26
CA LYS A 321 -17.02 -46.67 58.57
C LYS A 321 -17.06 -47.23 57.15
N ALA A 322 -17.75 -48.34 56.92
CA ALA A 322 -17.86 -48.95 55.61
C ALA A 322 -18.69 -48.08 54.64
N LYS A 323 -19.78 -47.47 55.12
CA LYS A 323 -20.55 -46.49 54.35
C LYS A 323 -19.75 -45.24 54.01
N ASN A 324 -18.95 -44.73 54.94
CA ASN A 324 -18.07 -43.59 54.67
C ASN A 324 -17.03 -43.92 53.59
N LEU A 325 -16.48 -45.15 53.59
CA LEU A 325 -15.59 -45.62 52.53
C LEU A 325 -16.32 -45.78 51.19
N GLU A 326 -17.58 -46.21 51.20
CA GLU A 326 -18.41 -46.33 49.99
C GLU A 326 -18.63 -44.97 49.34
N VAL A 327 -18.98 -43.96 50.14
CA VAL A 327 -19.11 -42.56 49.68
C VAL A 327 -17.79 -42.05 49.09
N LEU A 328 -16.65 -42.32 49.74
CA LEU A 328 -15.35 -41.87 49.25
C LEU A 328 -14.97 -42.53 47.91
N VAL A 329 -15.31 -43.81 47.73
CA VAL A 329 -15.09 -44.54 46.48
C VAL A 329 -15.99 -43.98 45.37
N ASP A 330 -17.25 -43.68 45.68
CA ASP A 330 -18.18 -43.06 44.73
C ASP A 330 -17.73 -41.65 44.32
N ASP A 331 -17.29 -40.82 45.27
CA ASP A 331 -16.74 -39.49 44.97
C ASP A 331 -15.48 -39.59 44.09
N THR A 332 -14.62 -40.58 44.35
CA THR A 332 -13.40 -40.83 43.56
C THR A 332 -13.75 -41.34 42.16
N PHE A 333 -14.78 -42.18 42.05
CA PHE A 333 -15.29 -42.68 40.78
C PHE A 333 -15.85 -41.54 39.92
N GLU A 334 -16.68 -40.69 40.49
CA GLU A 334 -17.20 -39.49 39.82
C GLU A 334 -16.08 -38.53 39.40
N ALA A 335 -15.06 -38.33 40.26
CA ALA A 335 -13.91 -37.50 39.92
C ALA A 335 -13.08 -38.08 38.76
N ALA A 336 -12.80 -39.38 38.77
CA ALA A 336 -12.07 -40.06 37.70
C ALA A 336 -12.87 -40.06 36.38
N HIS A 337 -14.18 -40.28 36.46
CA HIS A 337 -15.07 -40.26 35.30
C HIS A 337 -15.15 -38.86 34.69
N ARG A 338 -15.20 -37.81 35.52
CA ARG A 338 -15.13 -36.41 35.09
C ARG A 338 -13.80 -36.08 34.39
N ILE A 339 -12.67 -36.45 34.99
CA ILE A 339 -11.33 -36.21 34.40
C ILE A 339 -11.20 -36.97 33.07
N SER A 340 -11.66 -38.22 33.03
CA SER A 340 -11.70 -39.02 31.80
C SER A 340 -12.58 -38.35 30.76
N GLY A 341 -13.77 -37.83 31.12
CA GLY A 341 -14.70 -37.13 30.23
C GLY A 341 -14.13 -35.84 29.64
N ASP A 342 -13.36 -35.08 30.43
CA ASP A 342 -12.68 -33.86 29.98
C ASP A 342 -11.57 -34.19 28.94
N LEU A 343 -10.88 -35.32 29.13
CA LEU A 343 -9.78 -35.78 28.28
C LEU A 343 -10.28 -36.52 27.03
N ARG A 344 -11.28 -37.39 27.19
CA ARG A 344 -11.97 -38.16 26.16
C ARG A 344 -13.47 -38.14 26.47
N PRO A 345 -14.30 -37.47 25.66
CA PRO A 345 -15.73 -37.47 25.91
C PRO A 345 -16.32 -38.84 25.53
N ASN A 346 -16.21 -39.83 26.43
CA ASN A 346 -16.78 -41.17 26.23
C ASN A 346 -18.31 -41.10 26.06
N VAL A 347 -18.94 -40.01 26.51
CA VAL A 347 -20.36 -39.72 26.28
C VAL A 347 -20.70 -39.56 24.78
N LEU A 348 -19.72 -39.30 23.91
CA LEU A 348 -19.92 -39.29 22.46
C LEU A 348 -20.23 -40.69 21.91
N GLU A 349 -19.89 -41.77 22.62
CA GLU A 349 -20.28 -43.14 22.25
C GLU A 349 -21.81 -43.35 22.38
N LEU A 350 -22.50 -42.48 23.12
CA LEU A 350 -23.97 -42.48 23.26
C LEU A 350 -24.67 -41.57 22.23
N GLY A 351 -23.91 -40.91 21.34
CA GLY A 351 -24.42 -39.95 20.36
C GLY A 351 -24.25 -38.49 20.78
N ILE A 352 -24.19 -37.59 19.80
CA ILE A 352 -23.90 -36.16 20.02
C ILE A 352 -25.01 -35.45 20.82
N VAL A 353 -26.27 -35.85 20.63
CA VAL A 353 -27.41 -35.25 21.35
C VAL A 353 -27.28 -35.52 22.85
N ALA A 354 -27.05 -36.79 23.23
CA ALA A 354 -26.84 -37.20 24.62
C ALA A 354 -25.61 -36.54 25.23
N ALA A 355 -24.52 -36.42 24.44
CA ALA A 355 -23.29 -35.78 24.86
C ALA A 355 -23.47 -34.30 25.24
N LEU A 356 -24.17 -33.53 24.40
CA LEU A 356 -24.43 -32.11 24.66
C LEU A 356 -25.44 -31.89 25.79
N GLU A 357 -26.47 -32.75 25.90
CA GLU A 357 -27.39 -32.71 27.02
C GLU A 357 -26.65 -32.94 28.34
N TRP A 358 -25.79 -33.97 28.39
CA TRP A 358 -24.97 -34.26 29.54
C TRP A 358 -24.05 -33.08 29.89
N GLN A 359 -23.33 -32.53 28.92
CA GLN A 359 -22.41 -31.41 29.13
C GLN A 359 -23.11 -30.17 29.68
N THR A 360 -24.33 -29.88 29.19
CA THR A 360 -25.16 -28.76 29.65
C THR A 360 -25.62 -28.96 31.11
N LYS A 361 -26.09 -30.17 31.46
CA LYS A 361 -26.47 -30.52 32.84
C LYS A 361 -25.28 -30.47 33.80
N GLN A 362 -24.10 -30.91 33.35
CA GLN A 362 -22.88 -30.80 34.18
C GLN A 362 -22.49 -29.35 34.44
N PHE A 363 -22.62 -28.48 33.42
CA PHE A 363 -22.37 -27.05 33.58
C PHE A 363 -23.31 -26.42 34.60
N GLU A 364 -24.62 -26.68 34.52
CA GLU A 364 -25.61 -26.21 35.50
C GLU A 364 -25.22 -26.65 36.92
N LYS A 365 -24.90 -27.93 37.12
CA LYS A 365 -24.52 -28.49 38.42
C LYS A 365 -23.25 -27.86 39.00
N GLN A 366 -22.27 -27.54 38.17
CA GLN A 366 -20.95 -27.04 38.61
C GLN A 366 -20.94 -25.52 38.83
N ILE A 367 -21.59 -24.77 37.95
CA ILE A 367 -21.50 -23.30 37.93
C ILE A 367 -22.71 -22.67 38.64
N GLY A 368 -23.84 -23.38 38.73
CA GLY A 368 -25.06 -22.89 39.36
C GLY A 368 -25.86 -21.90 38.52
N ILE A 369 -25.60 -21.84 37.21
CA ILE A 369 -26.36 -21.05 36.22
C ILE A 369 -27.41 -21.96 35.59
N ASP A 370 -28.65 -21.49 35.45
CA ASP A 370 -29.74 -22.25 34.81
C ASP A 370 -29.39 -22.52 33.34
N ALA A 371 -29.25 -23.79 32.96
CA ALA A 371 -28.79 -24.17 31.63
C ALA A 371 -29.73 -25.20 31.00
N HIS A 372 -30.31 -24.84 29.86
CA HIS A 372 -31.26 -25.68 29.15
C HIS A 372 -30.69 -26.23 27.84
N PHE A 373 -30.87 -27.53 27.61
CA PHE A 373 -30.56 -28.17 26.33
C PHE A 373 -31.83 -28.58 25.60
N SER A 374 -31.87 -28.37 24.27
CA SER A 374 -32.96 -28.86 23.41
C SER A 374 -32.48 -29.26 22.03
N SER A 375 -33.14 -30.27 21.45
CA SER A 375 -32.90 -30.74 20.09
C SER A 375 -34.20 -31.09 19.39
N ASN A 376 -34.25 -30.90 18.06
CA ASN A 376 -35.38 -31.31 17.23
C ASN A 376 -35.37 -32.81 16.86
N LYS A 377 -34.32 -33.55 17.26
CA LYS A 377 -34.17 -34.98 17.04
C LYS A 377 -33.73 -35.65 18.34
N THR A 378 -34.07 -36.93 18.51
CA THR A 378 -33.59 -37.74 19.64
C THR A 378 -32.13 -38.13 19.50
N ASP A 379 -31.67 -38.30 18.26
CA ASP A 379 -30.28 -38.56 17.92
C ASP A 379 -29.97 -38.02 16.52
N ILE A 380 -28.70 -37.72 16.25
CA ILE A 380 -28.21 -37.19 14.98
C ILE A 380 -26.94 -37.95 14.63
N GLU A 381 -26.95 -38.71 13.53
CA GLU A 381 -25.76 -39.41 13.02
C GLU A 381 -24.74 -38.39 12.53
N VAL A 382 -23.56 -38.36 13.16
CA VAL A 382 -22.47 -37.45 12.82
C VAL A 382 -21.18 -38.24 12.67
N THR A 383 -20.25 -37.76 11.84
CA THR A 383 -18.91 -38.35 11.82
C THR A 383 -18.21 -38.13 13.16
N GLN A 384 -17.21 -38.95 13.47
CA GLN A 384 -16.44 -38.81 14.71
C GLN A 384 -15.85 -37.39 14.86
N ASP A 385 -15.33 -36.82 13.77
CA ASP A 385 -14.73 -35.47 13.78
C ASP A 385 -15.78 -34.38 14.01
N GLN A 386 -16.97 -34.52 13.42
CA GLN A 386 -18.09 -33.60 13.67
C GLN A 386 -18.54 -33.67 15.14
N ALA A 387 -18.66 -34.88 15.69
CA ALA A 387 -19.08 -35.11 17.06
C ALA A 387 -18.10 -34.44 18.06
N ILE A 388 -16.80 -34.69 17.87
CA ILE A 388 -15.73 -34.08 18.68
C ILE A 388 -15.75 -32.56 18.55
N THR A 389 -15.89 -32.03 17.33
CA THR A 389 -15.88 -30.59 17.07
C THR A 389 -17.05 -29.89 17.75
N LEU A 390 -18.28 -30.38 17.57
CA LEU A 390 -19.48 -29.84 18.22
C LEU A 390 -19.35 -29.88 19.74
N PHE A 391 -18.90 -31.01 20.30
CA PHE A 391 -18.73 -31.15 21.73
C PHE A 391 -17.70 -30.17 22.30
N ARG A 392 -16.53 -30.05 21.66
CA ARG A 392 -15.46 -29.13 22.10
C ARG A 392 -15.90 -27.67 22.01
N ILE A 393 -16.66 -27.30 20.97
CA ILE A 393 -17.20 -25.94 20.86
C ILE A 393 -18.24 -25.68 21.96
N CYS A 394 -19.12 -26.63 22.25
CA CYS A 394 -20.05 -26.52 23.37
C CYS A 394 -19.30 -26.33 24.70
N GLN A 395 -18.32 -27.19 24.97
CA GLN A 395 -17.51 -27.12 26.19
C GLN A 395 -16.81 -25.76 26.34
N GLU A 396 -16.12 -25.29 25.31
CA GLU A 396 -15.41 -24.02 25.34
C GLU A 396 -16.39 -22.82 25.35
N GLY A 397 -17.55 -22.92 24.70
CA GLY A 397 -18.61 -21.92 24.78
C GLY A 397 -19.15 -21.76 26.20
N LEU A 398 -19.50 -22.87 26.85
CA LEU A 398 -19.94 -22.90 28.25
C LEU A 398 -18.85 -22.40 29.21
N PHE A 399 -17.59 -22.78 28.98
CA PHE A 399 -16.46 -22.29 29.77
C PHE A 399 -16.31 -20.77 29.67
N ASN A 400 -16.41 -20.22 28.46
CA ASN A 400 -16.35 -18.77 28.24
C ASN A 400 -17.50 -18.05 28.93
N ILE A 401 -18.72 -18.61 28.91
CA ILE A 401 -19.87 -18.06 29.64
C ILE A 401 -19.59 -18.02 31.15
N ALA A 402 -19.15 -19.15 31.73
CA ALA A 402 -18.82 -19.25 33.16
C ALA A 402 -17.82 -18.19 33.61
N LYS A 403 -16.82 -17.91 32.76
CA LYS A 403 -15.71 -17.03 33.09
C LYS A 403 -15.98 -15.55 32.80
N HIS A 404 -16.79 -15.25 31.79
CA HIS A 404 -16.85 -13.90 31.21
C HIS A 404 -18.24 -13.30 31.08
N ALA A 405 -19.32 -14.09 31.02
CA ALA A 405 -20.64 -13.56 30.66
C ALA A 405 -21.39 -12.92 31.83
N ASN A 406 -21.17 -13.37 33.07
CA ASN A 406 -22.02 -13.03 34.22
C ASN A 406 -23.51 -13.26 33.90
N ALA A 407 -23.79 -14.35 33.19
CA ALA A 407 -25.11 -14.78 32.76
C ALA A 407 -25.86 -15.48 33.91
N THR A 408 -27.18 -15.46 33.84
CA THR A 408 -28.06 -16.21 34.76
C THR A 408 -28.81 -17.33 34.06
N HIS A 409 -28.92 -17.28 32.72
CA HIS A 409 -29.50 -18.33 31.90
C HIS A 409 -28.66 -18.63 30.67
N VAL A 410 -28.56 -19.92 30.34
CA VAL A 410 -27.90 -20.42 29.13
C VAL A 410 -28.83 -21.36 28.39
N THR A 411 -28.85 -21.30 27.07
CA THR A 411 -29.56 -22.25 26.23
C THR A 411 -28.62 -22.84 25.18
N VAL A 412 -28.58 -24.17 25.10
CA VAL A 412 -27.86 -24.91 24.06
C VAL A 412 -28.88 -25.62 23.18
N LEU A 413 -28.88 -25.31 21.90
CA LEU A 413 -29.75 -25.93 20.90
C LEU A 413 -28.91 -26.73 19.91
N LEU A 414 -29.35 -27.93 19.56
CA LEU A 414 -28.77 -28.72 18.48
C LEU A 414 -29.89 -29.18 17.54
N ASN A 415 -29.92 -28.66 16.32
CA ASN A 415 -30.97 -28.95 15.36
C ASN A 415 -30.41 -29.49 14.05
N LEU A 416 -31.06 -30.51 13.49
CA LEU A 416 -30.83 -30.96 12.12
C LEU A 416 -31.88 -30.32 11.19
N LEU A 417 -31.45 -29.48 10.26
CA LEU A 417 -32.32 -28.85 9.25
C LEU A 417 -31.88 -29.25 7.85
N ALA A 418 -32.69 -30.05 7.15
CA ALA A 418 -32.42 -30.59 5.82
C ALA A 418 -31.03 -31.26 5.72
N ASP A 419 -30.02 -30.49 5.31
CA ASP A 419 -28.67 -30.93 5.02
C ASP A 419 -27.62 -30.23 5.92
N GLU A 420 -28.05 -29.59 7.01
CA GLU A 420 -27.16 -28.89 7.95
C GLU A 420 -27.45 -29.26 9.41
N ILE A 421 -26.38 -29.49 10.17
CA ILE A 421 -26.39 -29.56 11.64
C ILE A 421 -26.11 -28.16 12.16
N ILE A 422 -27.03 -27.62 12.97
CA ILE A 422 -26.94 -26.28 13.53
C ILE A 422 -26.90 -26.39 15.05
N MET A 423 -25.80 -25.93 15.64
CA MET A 423 -25.67 -25.78 17.09
C MET A 423 -25.67 -24.30 17.46
N GLN A 424 -26.49 -23.93 18.43
CA GLN A 424 -26.59 -22.57 18.94
C GLN A 424 -26.42 -22.56 20.45
N ILE A 425 -25.60 -21.65 20.96
CA ILE A 425 -25.37 -21.44 22.39
C ILE A 425 -25.68 -19.98 22.69
N ASP A 426 -26.69 -19.73 23.50
CA ASP A 426 -27.14 -18.41 23.92
C ASP A 426 -26.93 -18.19 25.41
N ASP A 427 -26.37 -17.05 25.79
CA ASP A 427 -26.37 -16.54 27.15
C ASP A 427 -27.11 -15.20 27.26
N ASP A 428 -27.59 -14.88 28.47
CA ASP A 428 -28.24 -13.61 28.80
C ASP A 428 -27.31 -12.61 29.54
N GLY A 429 -26.00 -12.79 29.41
CA GLY A 429 -24.98 -12.03 30.12
C GLY A 429 -24.68 -10.65 29.53
N ILE A 430 -23.47 -10.15 29.82
CA ILE A 430 -23.02 -8.81 29.38
C ILE A 430 -22.83 -8.70 27.85
N GLY A 431 -22.63 -9.85 27.19
CA GLY A 431 -22.38 -9.98 25.76
C GLY A 431 -20.96 -9.61 25.34
N ILE A 432 -20.51 -10.21 24.24
CA ILE A 432 -19.19 -9.94 23.66
C ILE A 432 -19.16 -8.60 22.91
N GLN A 433 -18.12 -7.78 23.12
CA GLN A 433 -17.90 -6.58 22.31
C GLN A 433 -17.02 -6.90 21.09
N PRO A 434 -17.17 -6.18 19.97
CA PRO A 434 -16.30 -6.37 18.78
C PRO A 434 -14.81 -6.23 19.10
N SER A 435 -14.46 -5.38 20.08
CA SER A 435 -13.09 -5.19 20.56
C SER A 435 -12.53 -6.40 21.32
N ASP A 436 -13.39 -7.25 21.91
CA ASP A 436 -12.97 -8.47 22.61
C ASP A 436 -12.62 -9.60 21.65
N MET A 437 -13.24 -9.60 20.46
CA MET A 437 -12.95 -10.57 19.40
C MET A 437 -11.57 -10.37 18.76
N LEU A 438 -11.03 -9.14 18.81
CA LEU A 438 -9.73 -8.76 18.21
C LEU A 438 -8.55 -8.87 19.19
N LYS A 439 -8.78 -9.27 20.45
CA LYS A 439 -7.70 -9.40 21.45
C LYS A 439 -6.78 -10.58 21.11
N ALA A 440 -5.47 -10.35 21.23
CA ALA A 440 -4.44 -11.36 20.96
C ALA A 440 -4.53 -12.64 21.83
N ASN A 441 -5.32 -12.63 22.89
CA ASN A 441 -5.54 -13.76 23.81
C ASN A 441 -6.82 -14.57 23.53
N SER A 442 -7.57 -14.28 22.46
CA SER A 442 -8.81 -14.98 22.10
C SER A 442 -8.54 -16.32 21.37
N TYR A 443 -7.57 -17.09 21.85
CA TYR A 443 -7.15 -18.37 21.25
C TYR A 443 -8.29 -19.41 21.20
N GLY A 444 -9.20 -19.39 22.17
CA GLY A 444 -10.37 -20.29 22.22
C GLY A 444 -11.30 -20.08 21.02
N LEU A 445 -11.70 -18.84 20.75
CA LEU A 445 -12.60 -18.50 19.63
C LEU A 445 -11.96 -18.78 18.27
N ARG A 446 -10.66 -18.48 18.14
CA ARG A 446 -9.91 -18.77 16.91
C ARG A 446 -9.80 -20.27 16.65
N GLY A 447 -9.50 -21.05 17.70
CA GLY A 447 -9.43 -22.50 17.60
C GLY A 447 -10.77 -23.20 17.34
N MET A 448 -11.90 -22.59 17.71
CA MET A 448 -13.24 -23.05 17.30
C MET A 448 -13.46 -22.83 15.79
N SER A 449 -13.14 -21.61 15.31
CA SER A 449 -13.34 -21.22 13.91
C SER A 449 -12.48 -22.06 12.96
N GLU A 450 -11.21 -22.27 13.28
CA GLU A 450 -10.28 -23.06 12.48
C GLU A 450 -10.70 -24.54 12.40
N ARG A 451 -11.20 -25.12 13.49
CA ARG A 451 -11.72 -26.50 13.50
C ARG A 451 -12.99 -26.66 12.67
N LEU A 452 -13.89 -25.69 12.71
CA LEU A 452 -15.09 -25.72 11.87
C LEU A 452 -14.76 -25.58 10.39
N ALA A 453 -13.81 -24.70 10.04
CA ALA A 453 -13.39 -24.51 8.66
C ALA A 453 -12.80 -25.81 8.06
N ALA A 454 -12.14 -26.65 8.87
CA ALA A 454 -11.63 -27.95 8.43
C ALA A 454 -12.73 -28.97 8.07
N LEU A 455 -13.97 -28.73 8.49
CA LEU A 455 -15.14 -29.58 8.24
C LEU A 455 -16.17 -28.89 7.33
N ASP A 456 -15.74 -27.92 6.52
CA ASP A 456 -16.61 -27.07 5.67
C ASP A 456 -17.76 -26.40 6.44
N GLY A 457 -17.55 -26.18 7.74
CA GLY A 457 -18.50 -25.56 8.65
C GLY A 457 -18.36 -24.05 8.75
N THR A 458 -19.40 -23.40 9.28
CA THR A 458 -19.39 -21.97 9.55
C THR A 458 -19.54 -21.68 11.04
N PHE A 459 -18.82 -20.66 11.49
CA PHE A 459 -18.82 -20.18 12.86
C PHE A 459 -19.22 -18.70 12.87
N SER A 460 -20.17 -18.33 13.71
CA SER A 460 -20.48 -16.92 13.94
C SER A 460 -20.76 -16.66 15.41
N ILE A 461 -20.31 -15.51 15.88
CA ILE A 461 -20.63 -15.01 17.21
C ILE A 461 -21.30 -13.67 17.03
N GLN A 462 -22.46 -13.51 17.66
CA GLN A 462 -23.24 -12.30 17.58
C GLN A 462 -23.68 -11.89 18.99
N ARG A 463 -24.07 -10.63 19.12
CA ARG A 463 -24.68 -10.18 20.36
C ARG A 463 -26.10 -10.76 20.44
N GLY A 464 -26.40 -11.44 21.54
CA GLY A 464 -27.69 -12.08 21.75
C GLY A 464 -28.84 -11.08 21.84
N THR A 465 -30.04 -11.54 21.50
CA THR A 465 -31.27 -10.72 21.41
C THR A 465 -31.73 -10.14 22.76
N LYS A 466 -31.32 -10.73 23.89
CA LYS A 466 -31.72 -10.32 25.25
C LYS A 466 -30.63 -9.57 26.04
N ARG A 467 -29.55 -9.12 25.38
CA ARG A 467 -28.24 -8.80 25.98
C ARG A 467 -27.53 -10.10 26.37
N GLY A 468 -26.31 -10.31 25.89
CA GLY A 468 -25.59 -11.57 26.02
C GLY A 468 -24.86 -11.93 24.72
N THR A 469 -24.40 -13.17 24.60
CA THR A 469 -23.71 -13.69 23.42
C THR A 469 -24.47 -14.86 22.81
N THR A 470 -24.53 -14.89 21.49
CA THR A 470 -25.02 -16.02 20.71
C THR A 470 -23.85 -16.57 19.91
N ILE A 471 -23.49 -17.83 20.14
CA ILE A 471 -22.56 -18.59 19.32
C ILE A 471 -23.40 -19.48 18.40
N LEU A 472 -23.21 -19.36 17.10
CA LEU A 472 -23.89 -20.15 16.09
C LEU A 472 -22.88 -20.91 15.25
N VAL A 473 -23.07 -22.22 15.19
CA VAL A 473 -22.27 -23.17 14.45
C VAL A 473 -23.14 -23.87 13.43
N LYS A 474 -22.64 -24.01 12.21
CA LYS A 474 -23.26 -24.83 11.18
C LYS A 474 -22.26 -25.80 10.57
N LEU A 475 -22.66 -27.04 10.40
CA LEU A 475 -21.89 -28.10 9.74
C LEU A 475 -22.75 -28.75 8.65
N PRO A 476 -22.17 -29.13 7.50
CA PRO A 476 -22.88 -29.92 6.52
C PRO A 476 -23.24 -31.30 7.10
N TYR A 477 -24.48 -31.72 6.93
CA TYR A 477 -24.94 -33.06 7.28
C TYR A 477 -24.70 -34.00 6.11
N LEU A 478 -23.64 -34.80 6.20
CA LEU A 478 -23.37 -35.87 5.24
C LEU A 478 -23.62 -37.21 5.93
N PRO A 479 -24.78 -37.86 5.71
CA PRO A 479 -25.03 -39.17 6.28
C PRO A 479 -23.95 -40.15 5.78
N GLU A 480 -23.39 -40.96 6.68
CA GLU A 480 -22.21 -41.82 6.44
C GLU A 480 -22.39 -42.76 5.22
N VAL A 481 -23.65 -43.07 4.87
CA VAL A 481 -24.03 -43.86 3.68
C VAL A 481 -23.66 -43.19 2.34
N ALA A 482 -23.47 -41.87 2.30
CA ALA A 482 -23.11 -41.14 1.08
C ALA A 482 -21.61 -41.23 0.72
N LEU A 483 -20.73 -41.35 1.71
CA LEU A 483 -19.26 -41.39 1.51
C LEU A 483 -18.77 -42.76 0.98
N GLY A 484 -19.52 -43.84 1.25
CA GLY A 484 -19.24 -45.17 0.70
C GLY A 484 -19.53 -45.34 -0.79
N LYS A 485 -20.20 -44.37 -1.44
CA LYS A 485 -20.51 -44.40 -2.89
C LYS A 485 -19.70 -43.42 -3.73
N MET A 486 -19.05 -42.42 -3.15
CA MET A 486 -18.21 -41.47 -3.90
C MET A 486 -16.76 -41.95 -4.12
N SER A 487 -16.33 -43.02 -3.44
CA SER A 487 -14.96 -43.56 -3.53
C SER A 487 -14.75 -44.64 -4.61
N ILE A 488 -15.76 -44.93 -5.46
CA ILE A 488 -15.64 -45.82 -6.62
C ILE A 488 -16.11 -45.07 -7.87
N GLY A 489 -15.27 -44.16 -8.36
CA GLY A 489 -15.58 -43.32 -9.51
C GLY A 489 -14.35 -42.73 -10.18
N ILE A 490 -13.21 -43.44 -10.12
CA ILE A 490 -12.07 -43.17 -11.00
C ILE A 490 -11.76 -44.49 -11.71
N SER A 491 -12.36 -44.68 -12.87
CA SER A 491 -12.04 -45.79 -13.78
C SER A 491 -11.66 -45.21 -15.14
N GLN A 492 -10.39 -45.46 -15.49
CA GLN A 492 -9.77 -45.60 -16.81
C GLN A 492 -9.79 -44.45 -17.81
#